data_AF-A0AAW8FC93-F1
#
_entry.id   AF-A0AAW8FC93-F1
#
_cell.length_a   1.000
_cell.length_b   1.000
_cell.length_c   1.000
_cell.angle_alpha   90.00
_cell.angle_beta   90.00
_cell.angle_gamma   90.00
#
_symmetry.space_group_name_H-M   'P 1'
#
loop_
_entity.id
_entity.type
_entity.pdbx_description
1 polymer ?
#
loop_
_entity_poly.entity_id
_entity_poly.type
_entity_poly.pdbx_seq_one_letter_code
_entity_poly.pdbx_strand_id
1 'polypeptide(L)' 'MDSDEHVCPVCGQPVQTVVRRHKTLGAWVPVWVGGPCHNPECEANADKFTESDKVTAPGNDQGGAPTEKTS' A
#
# COMPACT_ATOMS: atom_id res chain seq x y z
N MET A 1 -9.60 -11.60 -23.99
CA MET A 1 -9.09 -12.31 -22.81
C MET A 1 -9.31 -11.40 -21.61
N ASP A 2 -10.21 -11.84 -20.74
CA ASP A 2 -10.26 -11.56 -19.29
C ASP A 2 -10.26 -10.09 -18.86
N SER A 3 -11.32 -9.37 -19.23
CA SER A 3 -11.86 -8.33 -18.34
C SER A 3 -12.62 -9.03 -17.22
N ASP A 4 -11.91 -9.77 -16.38
CA ASP A 4 -12.46 -10.26 -15.11
C ASP A 4 -12.73 -9.00 -14.29
N GLU A 5 -14.01 -8.60 -14.25
CA GLU A 5 -14.44 -7.43 -13.49
C GLU A 5 -14.05 -7.69 -12.04
N HIS A 6 -12.98 -7.02 -11.60
CA HIS A 6 -12.52 -7.21 -10.24
C HIS A 6 -13.59 -6.68 -9.29
N VAL A 7 -14.02 -7.52 -8.36
CA VAL A 7 -15.01 -7.18 -7.34
C VAL A 7 -14.40 -7.23 -5.94
N CYS A 8 -14.91 -6.39 -5.04
CA CYS A 8 -14.57 -6.46 -3.64
C CYS A 8 -15.09 -7.79 -3.05
N PRO A 9 -14.26 -8.63 -2.43
CA PRO A 9 -14.70 -9.91 -1.88
C PRO A 9 -15.64 -9.77 -0.68
N VAL A 10 -15.77 -8.57 -0.10
CA VAL A 10 -16.61 -8.31 1.08
C VAL A 10 -18.01 -7.83 0.70
N CYS A 11 -18.12 -6.83 -0.18
CA CYS A 11 -19.42 -6.25 -0.56
C CYS A 11 -19.85 -6.58 -1.99
N GLY A 12 -19.01 -7.28 -2.77
CA GLY A 12 -19.30 -7.64 -4.16
C GLY A 12 -19.35 -6.46 -5.13
N GLN A 13 -19.01 -5.25 -4.70
CA GLN A 13 -19.01 -4.08 -5.58
C GLN A 13 -17.82 -4.11 -6.56
N PRO A 14 -18.01 -3.65 -7.80
CA PRO A 14 -16.92 -3.55 -8.76
C PRO A 14 -15.85 -2.59 -8.24
N VAL A 15 -14.60 -3.00 -8.38
CA VAL A 15 -13.42 -2.20 -8.02
C VAL A 15 -12.60 -1.90 -9.26
N GLN A 16 -11.92 -0.77 -9.23
CA GLN A 16 -10.98 -0.41 -10.29
C GLN A 16 -9.86 -1.44 -10.42
N THR A 17 -9.40 -1.72 -11.63
CA THR A 17 -8.20 -2.52 -11.84
C THR A 17 -6.97 -1.63 -11.70
N VAL A 18 -6.00 -2.05 -10.89
CA VAL A 18 -4.74 -1.32 -10.70
C VAL A 18 -3.55 -2.17 -11.12
N VAL A 19 -2.50 -1.50 -11.60
CA VAL A 19 -1.20 -2.15 -11.85
C VAL A 19 -0.38 -2.11 -10.57
N ARG A 20 -0.07 -3.26 -10.00
CA ARG A 20 0.96 -3.40 -8.97
C ARG A 20 2.23 -3.99 -9.57
N ARG A 21 3.39 -3.59 -9.05
CA ARG A 21 4.67 -4.17 -9.48
C ARG A 21 5.13 -5.14 -8.40
N HIS A 22 5.46 -6.37 -8.80
CA HIS A 22 6.09 -7.35 -7.93
C HIS A 22 7.55 -7.49 -8.33
N LYS A 23 8.46 -7.41 -7.35
CA LYS A 23 9.88 -7.65 -7.55
C LYS A 23 10.17 -9.14 -7.42
N THR A 24 10.63 -9.76 -8.50
CA THR A 24 10.96 -11.18 -8.54
C THR A 24 12.33 -11.36 -9.20
N LEU A 25 13.26 -12.04 -8.53
CA LEU A 25 14.60 -12.36 -9.08
C LEU A 25 15.33 -11.15 -9.69
N GLY A 26 15.20 -9.97 -9.07
CA GLY A 26 15.85 -8.74 -9.53
C GLY A 26 15.11 -7.96 -10.63
N ALA A 27 14.03 -8.50 -11.20
CA ALA A 27 13.18 -7.81 -12.16
C ALA A 27 11.89 -7.28 -11.51
N TRP A 28 11.31 -6.23 -12.10
CA TRP A 28 10.00 -5.69 -11.72
C TRP A 28 8.94 -6.12 -12.74
N VAL A 29 8.00 -6.95 -12.30
CA VAL A 29 6.91 -7.47 -13.13
C VAL A 29 5.62 -6.71 -12.83
N PRO A 30 4.94 -6.12 -13.83
CA PRO A 30 3.61 -5.55 -13.64
C PRO A 30 2.57 -6.66 -13.53
N VAL A 31 1.65 -6.52 -12.57
CA VAL A 31 0.53 -7.42 -12.33
C VAL A 31 -0.74 -6.58 -12.23
N TRP A 32 -1.75 -6.94 -13.02
CA TRP A 32 -3.08 -6.34 -12.98
C TRP A 32 -3.90 -7.05 -11.91
N VAL A 33 -4.43 -6.27 -10.96
CA VAL A 33 -5.17 -6.81 -9.83
C VAL A 33 -6.31 -5.88 -9.45
N GLY A 34 -7.27 -6.41 -8.69
CA GLY A 34 -8.30 -5.61 -8.04
C GLY A 34 -7.67 -4.51 -7.17
N GLY A 35 -8.16 -3.29 -7.37
CA GLY A 35 -7.84 -2.13 -6.57
C GLY A 35 -8.58 -2.12 -5.23
N PRO A 36 -8.29 -1.13 -4.39
CA PRO A 36 -8.97 -0.95 -3.11
C PRO A 36 -10.48 -0.72 -3.27
N CYS A 37 -11.25 -1.15 -2.26
CA CYS A 37 -12.66 -0.84 -2.18
C CYS A 37 -12.84 0.58 -1.63
N HIS A 38 -13.68 1.38 -2.28
CA HIS A 38 -14.04 2.74 -1.84
C HIS A 38 -15.52 2.87 -1.45
N ASN A 39 -16.26 1.76 -1.35
CA ASN A 39 -17.63 1.78 -0.83
C ASN A 39 -17.61 2.17 0.66
N PRO A 40 -18.18 3.31 1.09
CA PRO A 40 -18.13 3.77 2.48
C PRO A 40 -18.87 2.83 3.44
N GLU A 41 -19.85 2.09 2.96
CA GLU A 41 -20.59 1.10 3.77
C GLU A 41 -19.83 -0.22 3.94
N CYS A 42 -18.71 -0.40 3.23
CA CYS A 42 -17.93 -1.64 3.29
C CYS A 42 -16.87 -1.59 4.38
N GLU A 43 -16.70 -2.70 5.10
CA GLU A 43 -15.63 -2.86 6.09
C GLU A 43 -14.24 -2.90 5.46
N ALA A 44 -14.14 -3.27 4.17
CA ALA A 44 -12.90 -3.25 3.40
C ALA A 44 -12.58 -1.88 2.76
N ASN A 45 -13.30 -0.82 3.15
CA ASN A 45 -13.10 0.52 2.60
C ASN A 45 -11.68 1.04 2.92
N ALA A 46 -10.88 1.33 1.91
CA ALA A 46 -9.49 1.74 2.09
C ALA A 46 -9.33 3.05 2.88
N ASP A 47 -10.32 3.94 2.79
CA ASP A 47 -10.32 5.22 3.52
C ASP A 47 -10.58 5.02 5.03
N LYS A 48 -11.21 3.90 5.44
CA LYS A 48 -11.35 3.52 6.86
C LYS A 48 -10.07 2.97 7.49
N PHE A 49 -9.19 2.31 6.70
CA PHE A 49 -7.97 1.70 7.23
C PHE A 49 -6.84 2.71 7.51
N THR A 50 -6.94 3.93 7.00
CA THR A 50 -5.90 4.96 7.19
C THR A 50 -5.89 5.62 8.58
N GLU A 51 -6.84 5.29 9.47
CA GLU A 51 -6.88 5.85 10.83
C GLU A 51 -6.29 4.92 11.91
N SER A 52 -6.08 3.63 11.65
CA SER A 52 -5.52 2.67 12.64
C SER A 52 -4.04 2.31 12.46
N ASP A 53 -3.39 2.69 11.36
CA ASP A 53 -1.97 2.39 11.11
C ASP A 53 -1.00 3.57 11.43
N LYS A 54 -1.45 4.59 12.18
CA LYS A 54 -0.55 5.58 12.81
C LYS A 54 -0.16 5.21 14.25
N VAL A 55 0.05 3.93 14.52
CA VAL A 55 0.79 3.44 15.70
C VAL A 55 1.65 2.28 15.20
N THR A 56 2.83 2.47 14.63
CA THR A 56 4.08 2.59 15.39
C THR A 56 5.25 2.82 14.41
N ALA A 57 5.85 4.00 14.42
CA ALA A 57 7.30 4.10 14.26
C ALA A 57 7.85 4.42 15.65
N PRO A 58 8.69 3.58 16.27
CA PRO A 58 9.41 4.04 17.45
C PRO A 58 10.35 5.14 16.97
N GLY A 59 10.19 6.34 17.53
CA GLY A 59 11.20 7.36 17.42
C GLY A 59 12.51 6.80 17.95
N ASN A 60 13.61 7.06 17.24
CA ASN A 60 14.91 7.08 17.89
C ASN A 60 15.68 8.32 17.43
N ASP A 61 15.63 9.29 18.34
CA ASP A 61 16.73 10.11 18.83
C ASP A 61 17.52 10.96 17.83
N GLN A 62 17.27 12.26 17.93
CA GLN A 62 18.25 13.29 17.62
C GLN A 62 19.42 13.16 18.62
N GLY A 63 20.54 12.59 18.19
CA GLY A 63 21.83 12.71 18.85
C GLY A 63 22.80 13.50 17.97
N GLY A 64 23.15 14.72 18.40
CA GLY A 64 23.90 15.70 17.62
C GLY A 64 25.37 15.36 17.29
N ALA A 65 25.86 16.08 16.29
CA ALA A 65 27.27 16.40 15.96
C ALA A 65 28.10 16.83 17.20
N PRO A 66 29.47 16.82 17.23
CA PRO A 66 30.33 17.40 16.16
C PRO A 66 31.80 16.88 16.01
N THR A 67 32.57 17.54 15.12
CA THR A 67 34.06 17.64 14.98
C THR A 67 34.85 16.40 14.49
N GLU A 68 36.01 16.46 13.82
CA GLU A 68 36.80 17.41 12.99
C GLU A 68 38.05 16.59 12.50
N LYS A 69 38.69 17.00 11.38
CA LYS A 69 40.10 16.78 10.94
C LYS A 69 40.59 15.46 10.27
N THR A 70 41.14 15.69 9.06
CA THR A 70 42.43 15.22 8.49
C THR A 70 42.53 13.87 7.78
N SER A 71 42.75 13.92 6.46
CA SER A 71 43.98 13.48 5.78
C SER A 71 44.13 14.17 4.43
#